data_AF-A0A7V4EYF6-F1
#
_entry.id   AF-A0A7V4EYF6-F1
#
_cell.length_a   1.000
_cell.length_b   1.000
_cell.length_c   1.000
_cell.angle_alpha   90.00
_cell.angle_beta   90.00
_cell.angle_gamma   90.00
#
_symmetry.space_group_name_H-M   'P 1'
#
loop_
_entity.id
_entity.type
_entity.pdbx_description
1 polymer ?
#
loop_
_entity_poly.entity_id
_entity_poly.type
_entity_poly.pdbx_seq_one_letter_code
_entity_poly.pdbx_strand_id
1 'polypeptide(L)'
;MSALTVKLKIDNVEVEVPEGITILEAARNNGIEIPTLCALEGLTAYGGCRLCLVEVKGAPKLFPACTTPVSAGMEVITNSALLREYRKMTIQLLLSERTHVCSVCVANDHCELQSLANKLGVDHSIFERNWSRKEILCR
;
A
#
# COMPACT_ATOMS: atom_id res chain seq x y z
N MET A 1 10.08 -31.02 -7.24
CA MET A 1 8.62 -30.75 -7.25
C MET A 1 8.40 -29.67 -8.28
N SER A 2 7.66 -29.95 -9.35
CA SER A 2 7.39 -28.96 -10.41
C SER A 2 6.56 -27.84 -9.80
N ALA A 3 7.12 -26.64 -9.69
CA ALA A 3 6.36 -25.48 -9.21
C ALA A 3 5.26 -25.21 -10.24
N LEU A 4 3.99 -25.31 -9.82
CA LEU A 4 2.87 -24.83 -10.62
C LEU A 4 3.02 -23.32 -10.72
N THR A 5 3.20 -22.81 -11.92
CA THR A 5 3.26 -21.37 -12.21
C THR A 5 1.93 -20.92 -12.79
N VAL A 6 1.55 -19.68 -12.48
CA VAL A 6 0.36 -19.03 -13.04
C VAL A 6 0.78 -17.80 -13.82
N LYS A 7 0.09 -17.56 -14.94
CA LYS A 7 0.27 -16.38 -15.79
C LYS A 7 -0.79 -15.35 -15.47
N LEU A 8 -0.37 -14.11 -15.25
CA LEU A 8 -1.24 -12.96 -15.04
C LEU A 8 -0.67 -11.73 -15.75
N LYS A 9 -1.45 -10.65 -15.80
CA LYS A 9 -1.00 -9.34 -16.30
C LYS A 9 -1.00 -8.32 -15.18
N ILE A 10 0.11 -7.61 -15.00
CA ILE A 10 0.19 -6.46 -14.08
C ILE A 10 0.59 -5.25 -14.93
N ASP A 11 -0.26 -4.21 -14.97
CA ASP A 11 -0.07 -3.01 -15.79
C ASP A 11 0.25 -3.30 -17.27
N ASN A 12 -0.47 -4.27 -17.85
CA ASN A 12 -0.29 -4.82 -19.22
C ASN A 12 1.01 -5.61 -19.46
N VAL A 13 1.84 -5.82 -18.43
CA VAL A 13 3.02 -6.70 -18.51
C VAL A 13 2.61 -8.11 -18.14
N GLU A 14 2.89 -9.08 -19.02
CA GLU A 14 2.70 -10.50 -18.73
C GLU A 14 3.76 -10.98 -17.74
N VAL A 15 3.32 -11.57 -16.65
CA VAL A 15 4.20 -12.09 -15.60
C VAL A 15 3.81 -13.54 -15.29
N GLU A 16 4.82 -14.35 -15.03
CA GLU A 16 4.68 -15.75 -14.64
C GLU A 16 5.27 -15.93 -13.24
N VAL A 17 4.44 -16.40 -12.31
CA VAL A 17 4.81 -16.47 -10.89
C VAL A 17 4.35 -17.80 -10.29
N PRO A 18 4.96 -18.25 -9.18
CA PRO A 18 4.48 -19.43 -8.46
C PRO A 18 3.02 -19.29 -8.04
N GLU A 19 2.26 -20.38 -8.15
CA GLU A 19 0.89 -20.43 -7.65
C GLU A 19 0.85 -20.21 -6.12
N GLY A 20 -0.19 -19.53 -5.65
CA GLY A 20 -0.44 -19.32 -4.22
C GLY A 20 0.22 -18.08 -3.61
N ILE A 21 1.08 -17.36 -4.33
CA ILE A 21 1.61 -16.08 -3.87
C ILE A 21 0.57 -14.96 -3.99
N THR A 22 0.82 -13.86 -3.30
CA THR A 22 -0.03 -12.67 -3.34
C THR A 22 0.28 -11.77 -4.55
N ILE A 23 -0.66 -10.89 -4.92
CA ILE A 23 -0.42 -9.88 -5.95
C ILE A 23 0.79 -9.00 -5.61
N LEU A 24 0.98 -8.67 -4.32
CA LEU A 24 2.11 -7.86 -3.86
C LEU A 24 3.45 -8.57 -4.09
N GLU A 25 3.54 -9.87 -3.77
CA GLU A 25 4.75 -10.66 -4.02
C GLU A 25 5.00 -10.82 -5.52
N ALA A 26 3.95 -11.06 -6.30
CA ALA A 26 4.04 -11.13 -7.76
C ALA A 26 4.59 -9.82 -8.36
N ALA A 27 4.11 -8.67 -7.87
CA ALA A 27 4.59 -7.36 -8.29
C ALA A 27 6.06 -7.14 -7.90
N ARG A 28 6.44 -7.42 -6.64
CA ARG A 28 7.82 -7.29 -6.15
C ARG A 28 8.81 -8.15 -6.95
N ASN A 29 8.45 -9.40 -7.25
CA ASN A 29 9.29 -10.31 -8.03
C ASN A 29 9.52 -9.83 -9.48
N ASN A 30 8.66 -8.95 -9.99
CA ASN A 30 8.75 -8.40 -11.34
C ASN A 30 9.16 -6.92 -11.35
N GLY A 31 9.66 -6.38 -10.23
CA GLY A 31 10.14 -5.00 -10.13
C GLY A 31 9.04 -3.93 -10.18
N ILE A 32 7.78 -4.31 -9.96
CA ILE A 32 6.63 -3.39 -9.93
C ILE A 32 6.42 -2.91 -8.49
N GLU A 33 6.58 -1.60 -8.26
CA GLU A 33 6.45 -1.01 -6.93
C GLU A 33 4.97 -0.77 -6.58
N ILE A 34 4.48 -1.49 -5.58
CA ILE A 34 3.18 -1.23 -4.93
C ILE A 34 3.45 -0.67 -3.53
N PRO A 35 2.94 0.52 -3.18
CA PRO A 35 3.25 1.14 -1.89
C PRO A 35 2.62 0.38 -0.73
N THR A 36 3.39 0.15 0.32
CA THR A 36 2.96 -0.55 1.54
C THR A 36 3.60 0.07 2.77
N LEU A 37 2.87 0.11 3.89
CA LEU A 37 3.43 0.43 5.21
C LEU A 37 3.36 -0.76 6.18
N CYS A 38 2.34 -1.61 6.07
CA CYS A 38 2.14 -2.73 7.00
C CYS A 38 2.63 -4.10 6.49
N ALA A 39 3.11 -4.18 5.25
CA ALA A 39 3.57 -5.42 4.63
C ALA A 39 5.09 -5.55 4.78
N LEU A 40 5.50 -6.15 5.89
CA LEU A 40 6.90 -6.34 6.29
C LEU A 40 7.37 -7.74 5.99
N GLU A 41 8.63 -7.90 5.57
CA GLU A 41 9.23 -9.20 5.33
C GLU A 41 9.30 -10.02 6.62
N GLY A 42 8.97 -11.32 6.52
CA GLY A 42 8.91 -12.23 7.66
C GLY A 42 7.66 -12.11 8.53
N LEU A 43 6.72 -11.20 8.22
CA LEU A 43 5.44 -11.08 8.93
C LEU A 43 4.25 -11.37 8.01
N THR A 44 3.20 -11.94 8.59
CA THR A 44 1.95 -12.19 7.87
C THR A 44 1.25 -10.88 7.54
N ALA A 45 0.97 -10.65 6.26
CA ALA A 45 0.21 -9.49 5.82
C ALA A 45 -1.27 -9.61 6.25
N TYR A 46 -1.82 -8.53 6.79
CA TYR A 46 -3.21 -8.45 7.26
C TYR A 46 -4.03 -7.33 6.61
N GLY A 47 -3.42 -6.54 5.70
CA GLY A 47 -4.13 -5.52 4.92
C GLY A 47 -4.52 -4.25 5.68
N GLY A 48 -3.86 -3.94 6.80
CA GLY A 48 -4.22 -2.79 7.65
C GLY A 48 -4.05 -1.41 7.01
N CYS A 49 -2.92 -1.15 6.35
CA CYS A 49 -2.60 0.20 5.87
C CYS A 49 -3.38 0.64 4.62
N ARG A 50 -4.01 -0.28 3.89
CA ARG A 50 -4.77 -0.03 2.65
C ARG A 50 -4.05 0.74 1.52
N LEU A 51 -2.73 0.97 1.61
CA LEU A 51 -1.97 1.62 0.52
C LEU A 51 -1.76 0.71 -0.70
N CYS A 52 -1.71 -0.60 -0.46
CA CYS A 52 -1.49 -1.63 -1.47
C CYS A 52 -2.74 -1.95 -2.32
N LEU A 53 -3.76 -1.08 -2.31
CA LEU A 53 -4.95 -1.31 -3.12
C LEU A 53 -4.59 -1.33 -4.61
N VAL A 54 -5.20 -2.26 -5.32
CA VAL A 54 -5.10 -2.46 -6.76
C VAL A 54 -6.47 -2.69 -7.37
N GLU A 55 -6.58 -2.43 -8.66
CA GLU A 55 -7.77 -2.76 -9.44
C GLU A 55 -7.56 -4.10 -10.12
N VAL A 56 -8.60 -4.95 -10.08
CA VAL A 56 -8.63 -6.21 -10.82
C VAL A 56 -9.71 -6.08 -11.89
N LYS A 57 -9.34 -6.26 -13.15
CA LYS A 57 -10.26 -6.10 -14.28
C LYS A 57 -11.44 -7.06 -14.14
N GLY A 58 -12.65 -6.54 -14.39
CA GLY A 58 -13.90 -7.29 -14.24
C GLY A 58 -14.47 -7.30 -12.82
N ALA A 59 -13.77 -6.76 -11.82
CA ALA A 59 -14.29 -6.58 -10.48
C ALA A 59 -14.56 -5.10 -10.17
N PRO A 60 -15.72 -4.75 -9.58
CA PRO A 60 -16.08 -3.37 -9.27
C PRO A 60 -15.42 -2.83 -7.99
N LYS A 61 -14.67 -3.65 -7.27
CA LYS A 61 -14.06 -3.32 -5.97
C LYS A 61 -12.54 -3.27 -6.09
N LEU A 62 -11.91 -2.50 -5.20
CA LEU A 62 -10.46 -2.50 -5.03
C LEU A 62 -10.03 -3.63 -4.11
N PHE A 63 -8.90 -4.26 -4.43
CA PHE A 63 -8.36 -5.39 -3.67
C PHE A 63 -7.03 -5.04 -3.03
N PRO A 64 -6.78 -5.44 -1.77
CA PRO A 64 -5.48 -5.29 -1.15
C PRO A 64 -4.47 -6.28 -1.74
N ALA A 65 -3.46 -5.78 -2.45
CA ALA A 65 -2.46 -6.65 -3.08
C ALA A 65 -1.71 -7.57 -2.10
N CYS A 66 -1.55 -7.15 -0.85
CA CYS A 66 -0.81 -7.89 0.17
C CYS A 66 -1.53 -9.14 0.71
N THR A 67 -2.84 -9.30 0.51
CA THR A 67 -3.59 -10.47 1.01
C THR A 67 -4.35 -11.19 -0.09
N THR A 68 -4.46 -10.61 -1.29
CA THR A 68 -5.16 -11.23 -2.41
C THR A 68 -4.21 -12.16 -3.16
N PRO A 69 -4.52 -13.48 -3.25
CA PRO A 69 -3.72 -14.42 -4.02
C PRO A 69 -3.87 -14.16 -5.52
N VAL A 70 -2.83 -14.47 -6.29
CA VAL A 70 -2.89 -14.40 -7.75
C VAL A 70 -3.70 -15.57 -8.31
N SER A 71 -4.36 -15.33 -9.44
CA SER A 71 -5.06 -16.36 -10.21
C SER A 71 -4.65 -16.29 -11.68
N ALA A 72 -4.70 -17.43 -12.38
CA ALA A 72 -4.41 -17.48 -13.81
C ALA A 72 -5.36 -16.58 -14.60
N GLY A 73 -4.81 -15.80 -15.54
CA GLY A 73 -5.56 -14.86 -16.37
C GLY A 73 -6.00 -13.58 -15.66
N MET A 74 -5.59 -13.36 -14.40
CA MET A 74 -5.88 -12.12 -13.69
C MET A 74 -5.22 -10.92 -14.39
N GLU A 75 -5.94 -9.82 -14.53
CA GLU A 75 -5.40 -8.55 -15.01
C GLU A 75 -5.49 -7.52 -13.88
N VAL A 76 -4.32 -7.06 -13.41
CA VAL A 76 -4.16 -6.13 -12.29
C VAL A 76 -3.66 -4.79 -12.81
N ILE A 77 -4.30 -3.71 -12.35
CA ILE A 77 -3.83 -2.34 -12.57
C ILE A 77 -3.37 -1.79 -11.23
N THR A 78 -2.12 -1.34 -11.16
CA THR A 78 -1.50 -0.86 -9.92
C THR A 78 -1.42 0.67 -9.84
N ASN A 79 -1.58 1.36 -10.97
CA ASN A 79 -1.50 2.82 -11.05
C ASN A 79 -2.59 3.40 -11.97
N SER A 80 -3.73 3.75 -11.38
CA SER A 80 -4.81 4.50 -12.03
C SER A 80 -5.05 5.84 -11.33
N ALA A 81 -5.83 6.72 -11.94
CA ALA A 81 -6.25 7.97 -11.28
C ALA A 81 -7.03 7.68 -9.98
N LEU A 82 -7.92 6.69 -10.00
CA LEU A 82 -8.69 6.27 -8.83
C LEU A 82 -7.77 5.80 -7.70
N LEU A 83 -6.81 4.91 -7.99
CA LEU A 83 -5.88 4.39 -6.99
C LEU A 83 -5.00 5.49 -6.39
N ARG A 84 -4.57 6.48 -7.19
CA ARG A 84 -3.81 7.63 -6.70
C ARG A 84 -4.62 8.46 -5.69
N GLU A 85 -5.88 8.75 -5.99
CA GLU A 85 -6.78 9.46 -5.07
C GLU A 85 -6.99 8.68 -3.76
N TYR A 86 -7.29 7.38 -3.84
CA TYR A 86 -7.47 6.55 -2.65
C TYR A 86 -6.21 6.48 -1.78
N ARG A 87 -5.03 6.35 -2.41
CA ARG A 87 -3.75 6.34 -1.68
C ARG A 87 -3.45 7.69 -1.03
N LYS A 88 -3.68 8.79 -1.75
CA LYS A 88 -3.52 10.15 -1.23
C LYS A 88 -4.44 10.38 -0.02
N MET A 89 -5.72 10.03 -0.14
CA MET A 89 -6.70 10.10 0.95
C MET A 89 -6.28 9.23 2.15
N THR A 90 -5.80 8.00 1.90
CA THR A 90 -5.33 7.09 2.95
C THR A 90 -4.16 7.70 3.72
N ILE A 91 -3.17 8.30 3.03
CA ILE A 91 -2.06 9.00 3.68
C ILE A 91 -2.56 10.20 4.48
N GLN A 92 -3.47 11.00 3.94
CA GLN A 92 -4.03 12.14 4.67
C GLN A 92 -4.75 11.69 5.95
N LEU A 93 -5.50 10.57 5.89
CA LEU A 93 -6.13 9.99 7.07
C LEU A 93 -5.09 9.53 8.09
N LEU A 94 -4.04 8.82 7.67
CA LEU A 94 -2.94 8.40 8.54
C LEU A 94 -2.24 9.61 9.18
N LEU A 95 -2.03 10.70 8.43
CA LEU A 95 -1.43 11.93 8.95
C LEU A 95 -2.36 12.73 9.89
N SER A 96 -3.67 12.52 9.78
CA SER A 96 -4.67 13.12 10.68
C SER A 96 -4.75 12.41 12.04
N GLU A 97 -4.31 11.15 12.08
CA GLU A 97 -4.16 10.36 13.30
C GLU A 97 -2.93 10.82 14.08
N ARG A 98 -3.07 11.03 15.39
CA ARG A 98 -1.96 11.40 16.29
C ARG A 98 -1.19 12.67 15.85
N THR A 99 -0.01 12.86 16.44
CA THR A 99 0.82 14.05 16.28
C THR A 99 1.94 13.77 15.27
N HIS A 100 1.65 13.97 13.98
CA HIS A 100 2.68 13.97 12.94
C HIS A 100 3.29 15.38 12.78
N VAL A 101 4.30 15.68 13.61
CA VAL A 101 5.09 16.92 13.54
C VAL A 101 6.50 16.57 13.10
N CYS A 102 6.71 16.49 11.79
CA CYS A 102 7.96 16.01 11.22
C CYS A 102 9.17 16.86 11.63
N SER A 103 9.01 18.18 11.83
CA SER A 103 10.09 19.10 12.17
C SER A 103 10.81 18.81 13.50
N VAL A 104 10.19 18.03 14.39
CA VAL A 104 10.80 17.61 15.68
C VAL A 104 10.88 16.09 15.80
N CYS A 105 10.43 15.34 14.79
CA CYS A 105 10.42 13.89 14.81
C CYS A 105 11.83 13.36 14.55
N VAL A 106 12.31 12.43 15.39
CA VAL A 106 13.62 11.79 15.21
C VAL A 106 13.72 10.97 13.91
N ALA A 107 12.60 10.55 13.35
CA ALA A 107 12.53 9.81 12.10
C ALA A 107 12.37 10.71 10.87
N ASN A 108 12.47 12.04 11.02
CA ASN A 108 12.40 12.96 9.88
C ASN A 108 13.42 12.57 8.80
N ASP A 109 13.01 12.64 7.54
CA ASP A 109 13.77 12.22 6.35
C ASP A 109 14.09 10.72 6.25
N HIS A 110 13.79 9.95 7.31
CA HIS A 110 13.91 8.49 7.38
C HIS A 110 12.56 7.82 7.70
N CYS A 111 11.44 8.47 7.39
CA CYS A 111 10.09 7.98 7.67
C CYS A 111 9.37 7.59 6.38
N GLU A 112 8.99 6.32 6.25
CA GLU A 112 8.27 5.79 5.07
C GLU A 112 6.93 6.51 4.82
N LEU A 113 6.21 6.85 5.90
CA LEU A 113 4.96 7.62 5.79
C LEU A 113 5.20 9.01 5.19
N GLN A 114 6.28 9.69 5.63
CA GLN A 114 6.67 10.98 5.08
C GLN A 114 7.10 10.86 3.61
N SER A 115 7.91 9.85 3.28
CA SER A 115 8.36 9.61 1.89
C SER A 115 7.18 9.33 0.96
N LEU A 116 6.20 8.54 1.40
CA LEU A 116 4.99 8.25 0.64
C LEU A 116 4.10 9.48 0.48
N ALA A 117 3.95 10.30 1.53
CA ALA A 117 3.22 11.56 1.45
C ALA A 117 3.83 12.49 0.39
N ASN A 118 5.16 12.62 0.38
CA ASN A 118 5.88 13.39 -0.64
C ASN A 118 5.69 12.81 -2.05
N LYS A 119 5.88 11.50 -2.22
CA LYS A 119 5.69 10.81 -3.52
C LYS A 119 4.26 10.99 -4.08
N LEU A 120 3.25 11.00 -3.21
CA LEU A 120 1.84 11.13 -3.59
C LEU A 120 1.37 12.59 -3.67
N GLY A 121 2.25 13.56 -3.43
CA GLY A 121 1.93 14.99 -3.51
C GLY A 121 0.89 15.42 -2.46
N VAL A 122 1.03 14.91 -1.23
CA VAL A 122 0.24 15.38 -0.08
C VAL A 122 0.90 16.66 0.46
N ASP A 123 0.26 17.78 0.21
CA ASP A 123 0.66 19.13 0.63
C ASP A 123 -0.17 19.64 1.83
N HIS A 124 -1.43 19.20 1.93
CA HIS A 124 -2.31 19.48 3.06
C HIS A 124 -3.18 18.26 3.42
N SER A 125 -3.74 18.27 4.64
CA SER A 125 -4.75 17.31 5.08
C SER A 125 -6.13 17.93 4.93
N ILE A 126 -7.04 17.23 4.28
CA ILE A 126 -8.47 17.60 4.23
C ILE A 126 -9.25 17.16 5.48
N PHE A 127 -8.64 16.29 6.29
CA PHE A 127 -9.22 15.82 7.53
C PHE A 127 -8.81 16.72 8.69
N GLU A 128 -9.76 17.00 9.58
CA GLU A 128 -9.48 17.64 10.86
C GLU A 128 -8.56 16.76 11.70
N ARG A 129 -7.52 17.36 12.27
CA ARG A 129 -6.60 16.63 13.15
C ARG A 129 -7.29 16.32 14.45
N ASN A 130 -7.40 15.04 14.79
CA ASN A 130 -7.93 14.63 16.08
C ASN A 130 -6.84 14.79 17.15
N TRP A 131 -6.66 16.01 17.64
CA TRP A 131 -5.72 16.34 18.69
C TRP A 131 -6.29 15.86 20.04
N SER A 132 -6.16 14.57 20.33
CA SER A 132 -6.33 14.11 21.70
C SER A 132 -5.16 14.68 22.49
N ARG A 133 -5.39 15.77 23.22
CA ARG A 133 -4.47 16.35 24.21
C ARG A 133 -4.35 15.37 25.39
N LYS A 134 -3.90 14.15 25.13
CA LYS A 134 -3.50 13.22 26.18
C LYS A 134 -2.18 13.74 26.69
N GLU A 135 -2.23 14.34 27.87
CA GLU A 135 -1.03 14.57 28.67
C GLU A 135 -0.18 13.29 28.60
N ILE A 136 1.08 13.44 28.19
CA ILE A 136 2.06 12.36 28.30
C ILE A 136 2.20 12.14 29.81
N LEU A 137 1.36 11.28 30.37
CA LEU A 137 1.51 10.76 31.72
C LEU A 137 2.75 9.88 31.67
N CYS A 138 3.90 10.52 31.88
CA CYS A 138 5.14 9.84 32.21
C CYS A 138 4.95 9.25 33.62
N ARG A 139 4.33 8.09 33.68
CA ARG A 139 4.31 7.22 34.87
C ARG A 139 5.33 6.11 34.68
#